data_AF-A0A4U0WFC2-F1
#
_entry.id   AF-A0A4U0WFC2-F1
#
_cell.length_a   1.000
_cell.length_b   1.000
_cell.length_c   1.000
_cell.angle_alpha   90.00
_cell.angle_beta   90.00
_cell.angle_gamma   90.00
#
_symmetry.space_group_name_H-M   'P 1'
#
loop_
_entity.id
_entity.type
_entity.pdbx_description
1 polymer ?
#
loop_
_entity_poly.entity_id
_entity_poly.type
_entity_poly.pdbx_seq_one_letter_code
_entity_poly.pdbx_strand_id
1 'polypeptide(L)'
;MARYLHIPATIFVPKNIDRATQDKITGEGARALVVDGDYDAAIEAAAREAEACNGLLVMDTSWPGYEEIPRWVVEGYSTMLTEVDRQ
;
A
#
# COMPACT_ATOMS: atom_id res chain seq x y z
N MET A 1 0.42 2.23 9.59
CA MET A 1 1.23 1.27 10.36
C MET A 1 2.71 1.63 10.41
N ALA A 2 3.36 1.93 9.28
CA ALA A 2 4.78 2.27 9.22
C ALA A 2 5.22 3.32 10.26
N ARG A 3 4.41 4.38 10.46
CA ARG A 3 4.60 5.40 11.51
C ARG A 3 4.74 4.81 12.93
N TYR A 4 3.84 3.91 13.32
CA TYR A 4 3.84 3.28 14.64
C TYR A 4 5.06 2.37 14.86
N LEU A 5 5.57 1.78 13.77
CA LEU A 5 6.73 0.89 13.80
C LEU A 5 8.05 1.64 13.56
N HIS A 6 8.00 2.96 13.36
CA HIS A 6 9.16 3.80 13.01
C HIS A 6 9.91 3.31 11.76
N ILE A 7 9.18 2.80 10.78
CA ILE A 7 9.73 2.34 9.49
C ILE A 7 9.38 3.38 8.41
N PRO A 8 10.32 3.76 7.52
CA PRO A 8 10.01 4.64 6.40
C PRO A 8 9.07 3.96 5.41
N ALA A 9 8.09 4.70 4.89
CA ALA A 9 7.18 4.22 3.85
C ALA A 9 7.12 5.21 2.68
N THR A 10 7.19 4.68 1.47
CA THR A 10 6.91 5.41 0.23
C THR A 10 5.65 4.82 -0.39
N ILE A 11 4.67 5.66 -0.70
CA ILE A 11 3.39 5.28 -1.28
C ILE A 11 3.30 5.87 -2.68
N PHE A 12 3.10 5.01 -3.68
CA PHE A 12 2.91 5.42 -5.07
C PHE A 12 1.41 5.52 -5.35
N VAL A 13 0.97 6.66 -5.86
CA VAL A 13 -0.44 6.92 -6.17
C VAL A 13 -0.60 7.31 -7.64
N PRO A 14 -1.68 6.89 -8.33
CA PRO A 14 -1.93 7.30 -9.70
C PRO A 14 -2.29 8.78 -9.79
N LYS A 15 -2.17 9.36 -10.99
CA LYS A 15 -2.33 10.81 -11.23
C LYS A 15 -3.71 11.38 -10.86
N ASN A 16 -4.72 10.53 -10.78
CA ASN A 16 -6.11 10.92 -10.50
C ASN A 16 -6.45 10.93 -9.01
N ILE A 17 -5.52 10.56 -8.12
CA ILE A 17 -5.75 10.66 -6.68
C ILE A 17 -5.80 12.12 -6.24
N ASP A 18 -6.86 12.48 -5.53
CA ASP A 18 -7.11 13.83 -5.07
C ASP A 18 -6.09 14.28 -4.02
N ARG A 19 -5.90 15.59 -3.91
CA ARG A 19 -4.94 16.18 -2.98
C ARG A 19 -5.27 15.87 -1.52
N ALA A 20 -6.54 15.80 -1.13
CA ALA A 20 -6.88 15.53 0.27
C ALA A 20 -6.47 14.10 0.68
N THR A 21 -6.54 13.15 -0.24
CA THR A 21 -6.02 11.78 -0.03
C THR A 21 -4.49 11.77 0.06
N GLN A 22 -3.78 12.53 -0.79
CA GLN A 22 -2.32 12.66 -0.69
C GLN A 22 -1.89 13.32 0.64
N ASP A 23 -2.61 14.33 1.09
CA ASP A 23 -2.36 15.03 2.35
C ASP A 23 -2.57 14.10 3.55
N LYS A 24 -3.58 13.21 3.51
CA LYS A 24 -3.77 12.18 4.54
C LYS A 24 -2.60 11.19 4.59
N ILE A 25 -2.11 10.74 3.44
CA ILE A 25 -0.97 9.81 3.36
C ILE A 25 0.29 10.48 3.93
N THR A 26 0.59 11.70 3.49
CA THR A 26 1.78 12.43 3.95
C THR A 26 1.68 12.87 5.41
N GLY A 27 0.46 13.14 5.90
CA GLY A 27 0.18 13.42 7.30
C GLY A 27 0.52 12.26 8.25
N GLU A 28 0.60 11.03 7.75
CA GLU A 28 1.10 9.88 8.49
C GLU A 28 2.63 9.73 8.47
N GLY A 29 3.35 10.69 7.88
CA GLY A 29 4.81 10.67 7.78
C GLY A 29 5.35 9.81 6.64
N ALA A 30 4.50 9.33 5.74
CA ALA A 30 4.92 8.63 4.52
C ALA A 30 5.29 9.61 3.40
N ARG A 31 6.19 9.20 2.51
CA ARG A 31 6.43 9.91 1.24
C ARG A 31 5.37 9.48 0.23
N ALA A 32 4.57 10.41 -0.29
CA ALA A 32 3.64 10.13 -1.38
C ALA A 32 4.24 10.56 -2.72
N LEU A 33 4.29 9.66 -3.70
CA LEU A 33 4.78 9.92 -5.05
C LEU A 33 3.65 9.73 -6.06
N VAL A 34 3.35 10.77 -6.82
CA VAL A 34 2.35 10.71 -7.88
C VAL A 34 3.00 10.13 -9.13
N VAL A 35 2.45 9.05 -9.65
CA VAL A 35 2.84 8.43 -10.91
C VAL A 35 1.98 9.01 -12.03
N ASP A 36 2.61 9.48 -13.10
CA ASP A 36 1.89 9.93 -14.31
C ASP A 36 1.39 8.71 -15.10
N GLY A 37 0.36 8.08 -14.56
CA GLY A 37 -0.21 6.84 -15.05
C GLY A 37 -1.47 6.46 -14.27
N ASP A 38 -2.01 5.30 -14.61
CA ASP A 38 -3.13 4.68 -13.90
C ASP A 38 -2.63 3.82 -12.72
N TYR A 39 -3.54 3.03 -12.16
CA TYR A 39 -3.26 2.18 -11.01
C TYR A 39 -2.19 1.12 -11.31
N ASP A 40 -2.23 0.49 -12.49
CA ASP A 40 -1.25 -0.52 -12.89
C ASP A 40 0.14 0.10 -13.04
N ALA A 41 0.23 1.31 -13.62
CA ALA A 41 1.48 2.06 -13.66
C ALA A 41 2.03 2.38 -12.26
N ALA A 42 1.16 2.66 -11.29
CA ALA A 42 1.57 2.88 -9.90
C ALA A 42 2.09 1.60 -9.23
N ILE A 43 1.49 0.44 -9.52
CA ILE A 43 1.99 -0.87 -9.08
C ILE A 43 3.39 -1.11 -9.63
N GLU A 44 3.57 -0.94 -10.94
CA GLU A 44 4.87 -1.14 -11.57
C GLU A 44 5.94 -0.22 -10.98
N ALA A 45 5.61 1.05 -10.73
CA ALA A 45 6.54 2.00 -10.12
C ALA A 45 6.93 1.59 -8.68
N ALA A 46 5.96 1.15 -7.88
CA ALA A 46 6.19 0.68 -6.51
C ALA A 46 7.07 -0.58 -6.48
N ALA A 47 6.81 -1.55 -7.36
CA ALA A 47 7.59 -2.78 -7.46
C ALA A 47 9.04 -2.49 -7.86
N ARG A 48 9.25 -1.63 -8.87
CA ARG A 48 10.60 -1.22 -9.31
C ARG A 48 11.37 -0.49 -8.22
N GLU A 49 10.74 0.42 -7.48
CA GLU A 49 11.39 1.12 -6.37
C GLU A 49 11.76 0.13 -5.25
N ALA A 50 10.84 -0.78 -4.89
CA ALA A 50 11.09 -1.79 -3.86
C ALA A 50 12.31 -2.66 -4.22
N GLU A 51 12.43 -3.11 -5.47
CA GLU A 51 13.62 -3.82 -5.94
C GLU A 51 14.88 -2.95 -5.88
N ALA A 52 14.81 -1.70 -6.36
CA ALA A 52 15.98 -0.81 -6.44
C ALA A 52 16.55 -0.42 -5.07
N CYS A 53 15.69 -0.24 -4.07
CA CYS A 53 16.10 0.11 -2.71
C CYS A 53 16.19 -1.08 -1.75
N ASN A 54 15.97 -2.31 -2.25
CA ASN A 54 15.83 -3.52 -1.42
C ASN A 54 14.78 -3.34 -0.30
N GLY A 55 13.68 -2.67 -0.64
CA GLY A 55 12.52 -2.43 0.21
C GLY A 55 11.50 -3.57 0.15
N LEU A 56 10.59 -3.58 1.11
CA LEU A 56 9.48 -4.53 1.16
C LEU A 56 8.28 -3.97 0.37
N LEU A 57 7.91 -4.63 -0.73
CA LEU A 57 6.68 -4.32 -1.45
C LEU A 57 5.48 -4.82 -0.64
N VAL A 58 4.53 -3.94 -0.31
CA VAL A 58 3.30 -4.28 0.44
C VAL A 58 2.09 -3.86 -0.38
N MET A 59 1.37 -4.83 -0.91
CA MET A 59 0.17 -4.65 -1.73
C MET A 59 -0.95 -5.60 -1.25
N ASP A 60 -2.19 -5.21 -1.48
CA ASP A 60 -3.41 -5.98 -1.20
C ASP A 60 -3.86 -6.86 -2.39
N THR A 61 -3.16 -6.78 -3.52
CA THR A 61 -3.39 -7.59 -4.71
C THR A 61 -2.24 -8.59 -4.95
N SER A 62 -2.54 -9.73 -5.57
CA SER A 62 -1.59 -10.81 -5.81
C SER A 62 -1.37 -11.10 -7.29
N TRP A 63 -0.22 -11.69 -7.59
CA TRP A 63 0.13 -12.28 -8.87
C TRP A 63 1.06 -13.47 -8.63
N PRO A 64 1.30 -14.35 -9.62
CA PRO A 64 2.19 -15.50 -9.44
C PRO A 64 3.55 -15.08 -8.88
N GLY A 65 3.89 -15.61 -7.70
CA GLY A 65 5.14 -15.27 -7.00
C GLY A 65 5.05 -14.11 -6.00
N TYR A 66 3.92 -13.43 -5.88
CA TYR A 66 3.63 -12.42 -4.85
C TYR A 66 2.26 -12.69 -4.21
N GLU A 67 2.24 -13.64 -3.27
CA GLU A 67 1.00 -14.17 -2.67
C GLU A 67 1.01 -14.10 -1.15
N GLU A 68 2.19 -14.11 -0.53
CA GLU A 68 2.33 -14.18 0.93
C GLU A 68 1.80 -12.92 1.62
N ILE A 69 2.24 -11.74 1.19
CA ILE A 69 1.81 -10.47 1.78
C ILE A 69 0.33 -10.18 1.50
N PRO A 70 -0.19 -10.31 0.25
CA PRO A 70 -1.62 -10.15 -0.03
C PRO A 70 -2.49 -11.08 0.81
N ARG A 71 -2.06 -12.33 1.02
CA ARG A 71 -2.76 -13.26 1.90
C ARG A 71 -2.88 -12.71 3.32
N TRP A 72 -1.81 -12.19 3.91
CA TRP A 72 -1.89 -11.57 5.25
C TRP A 72 -2.79 -10.34 5.29
N VAL A 73 -2.82 -9.54 4.22
CA VAL A 73 -3.73 -8.39 4.13
C VAL A 73 -5.20 -8.86 4.16
N VAL A 74 -5.55 -9.85 3.33
CA VAL A 74 -6.91 -10.41 3.26
C VAL A 74 -7.30 -11.13 4.55
N GLU A 75 -6.38 -11.91 5.14
CA GLU A 75 -6.59 -12.54 6.45
C GLU A 75 -6.86 -11.49 7.54
N GLY A 76 -6.16 -10.35 7.51
CA GLY A 76 -6.39 -9.24 8.43
C GLY A 76 -7.82 -8.67 8.36
N TYR A 77 -8.41 -8.59 7.16
CA TYR A 77 -9.79 -8.10 6.98
C TYR A 77 -10.85 -8.99 7.66
N SER A 78 -10.54 -10.27 7.93
CA SER A 78 -11.46 -11.19 8.63
C SER A 78 -11.86 -10.71 10.03
N THR A 79 -11.06 -9.84 10.66
CA THR A 79 -11.37 -9.24 11.96
C THR A 79 -12.69 -8.47 11.89
N MET A 80 -12.87 -7.64 10.86
CA MET A 80 -14.10 -6.86 10.66
C MET A 80 -15.32 -7.77 10.44
N LEU A 81 -15.15 -8.84 9.67
CA LEU A 81 -16.22 -9.81 9.43
C LEU A 81 -16.63 -10.51 10.72
N THR A 82 -15.64 -10.91 11.53
CA THR A 82 -15.87 -11.54 12.83
C THR A 82 -16.58 -10.59 13.81
N GLU A 83 -16.27 -9.29 13.77
CA GLU A 83 -16.95 -8.29 14.59
C GLU A 83 -18.42 -8.12 14.18
N VAL A 84 -18.71 -8.11 12.87
CA VAL A 84 -20.08 -8.02 12.34
C VAL A 84 -20.90 -9.25 12.72
N ASP A 85 -20.34 -10.46 12.61
CA ASP A 85 -21.03 -11.71 12.98
C ASP A 85 -21.42 -11.77 14.48
N ARG A 86 -20.77 -10.96 15.33
CA ARG A 86 -21.01 -10.88 16.78
C ARG A 86 -22.01 -9.79 17.19
N GLN A 87 -22.50 -8.97 16.26
CA GLN A 87 -23.48 -7.90 16.51
C GLN A 87 -24.92 -8.42 16.43
#